data_AF-A0A2D0K4R8-F1
#
_entry.id   AF-A0A2D0K4R8-F1
#
_cell.length_a   1.000
_cell.length_b   1.000
_cell.length_c   1.000
_cell.angle_alpha   90.00
_cell.angle_beta   90.00
_cell.angle_gamma   90.00
#
_symmetry.space_group_name_H-M   'P 1'
#
loop_
_entity.id
_entity.type
_entity.pdbx_description
1 polymer ?
#
loop_
_entity_poly.entity_id
_entity_poly.type
_entity_poly.pdbx_seq_one_letter_code
_entity_poly.pdbx_strand_id
1 'polypeptide(L)'
;MKNPNLIPKPFAQNGQKDAIPANYKSDLPSQKATWDTGFPQITMMPVTAGGLPPSGRDFNGILNQISDNIVYLSQGGKFKYSQEYADSTGGYPKGAILQSDDETREFQSLTDNNKINFNKESSEIVSAAWKQVSTTQLLDELNKKLNRSDVVQSVGNSKTQVMSQNAVTDSLNTKQDKGDYATNTALNQVNDNANNRLEKEKNGEDIEDKNTFINNLGLRDTVDRAHHSLDRRTGGEVNGDILSQENISAKGIMSADKGFHAGTAILTPWGDIHGTEWDGWISHWIKRHYGKKNAAEFMAGNKGWWQDGSSGIIFQYGALSVSGGNFDFPRAFSNECFAVLVTNTNSQGSRIDNAFGYQINRFQFYAASKTEGGDIGRYPVAWWAIGR
;
A
#
# COMPACT_ATOMS: atom_id res chain seq x y z
N MET A 1 -62.59 -5.85 -67.21
CA MET A 1 -62.71 -5.78 -68.68
C MET A 1 -63.26 -7.10 -69.17
N LYS A 2 -64.18 -7.12 -70.14
CA LYS A 2 -64.66 -8.37 -70.75
C LYS A 2 -63.53 -8.90 -71.64
N ASN A 3 -63.23 -10.19 -71.57
CA ASN A 3 -62.24 -10.80 -72.47
C ASN A 3 -62.64 -10.54 -73.94
N PRO A 4 -61.66 -10.35 -74.85
CA PRO A 4 -61.94 -10.30 -76.28
C PRO A 4 -62.57 -11.63 -76.73
N ASN A 5 -63.21 -11.63 -77.91
CA ASN A 5 -63.72 -12.85 -78.51
C ASN A 5 -62.55 -13.81 -78.76
N LEU A 6 -62.53 -14.94 -78.06
CA LEU A 6 -61.45 -15.92 -78.14
C LEU A 6 -61.57 -16.72 -79.44
N ILE A 7 -60.43 -16.96 -80.08
CA ILE A 7 -60.35 -17.86 -81.25
C ILE A 7 -60.51 -19.30 -80.72
N PRO A 8 -61.48 -20.09 -81.23
CA PRO A 8 -61.77 -21.42 -80.67
C PRO A 8 -60.76 -22.49 -81.12
N LYS A 9 -60.12 -22.31 -82.28
CA LYS A 9 -59.10 -23.22 -82.83
C LYS A 9 -58.30 -22.52 -83.94
N PRO A 10 -57.10 -23.02 -84.28
CA PRO A 10 -56.31 -22.46 -85.36
C PRO A 10 -57.09 -22.48 -86.69
N PHE A 11 -56.99 -21.40 -87.46
CA PHE A 11 -57.60 -21.30 -88.79
C PHE A 11 -57.07 -22.40 -89.70
N ALA A 12 -57.93 -23.05 -90.49
CA ALA A 12 -57.55 -24.19 -91.33
C ALA A 12 -56.77 -25.32 -90.59
N GLN A 13 -57.02 -25.54 -89.29
CA GLN A 13 -56.37 -26.61 -88.51
C GLN A 13 -56.46 -27.97 -89.23
N ASN A 14 -57.63 -28.29 -89.78
CA ASN A 14 -57.88 -29.51 -90.56
C ASN A 14 -57.99 -29.27 -92.08
N GLY A 15 -57.69 -28.05 -92.55
CA GLY A 15 -57.76 -27.67 -93.97
C GLY A 15 -56.43 -27.85 -94.71
N GLN A 16 -56.46 -27.75 -96.04
CA GLN A 16 -55.25 -27.73 -96.87
C GLN A 16 -54.44 -26.47 -96.56
N LYS A 17 -53.21 -26.65 -96.11
CA LYS A 17 -52.25 -25.59 -95.80
C LYS A 17 -50.84 -26.02 -96.16
N ASP A 18 -50.00 -25.05 -96.46
CA ASP A 18 -48.57 -25.29 -96.67
C ASP A 18 -47.75 -24.69 -95.53
N ALA A 19 -46.61 -25.32 -95.23
CA ALA A 19 -45.62 -24.71 -94.35
C ALA A 19 -45.04 -23.47 -95.03
N ILE A 20 -44.86 -22.40 -94.26
CA ILE A 20 -44.30 -21.13 -94.71
C ILE A 20 -42.83 -21.10 -94.32
N PRO A 21 -41.90 -21.27 -95.27
CA PRO A 21 -40.48 -21.26 -94.96
C PRO A 21 -40.03 -19.86 -94.56
N ALA A 22 -38.92 -19.78 -93.82
CA ALA A 22 -38.32 -18.50 -93.44
C ALA A 22 -37.95 -17.68 -94.68
N ASN A 23 -37.22 -18.30 -95.63
CA ASN A 23 -36.70 -17.67 -96.84
C ASN A 23 -37.15 -18.40 -98.10
N TYR A 24 -37.16 -17.70 -99.24
CA TYR A 24 -37.43 -18.31 -100.54
C TYR A 24 -36.27 -19.20 -101.00
N LYS A 25 -36.60 -20.28 -101.69
CA LYS A 25 -35.64 -21.18 -102.35
C LYS A 25 -36.12 -21.46 -103.76
N SER A 26 -35.19 -21.59 -104.71
CA SER A 26 -35.48 -21.72 -106.14
C SER A 26 -36.25 -22.99 -106.52
N ASP A 27 -36.27 -23.99 -105.65
CA ASP A 27 -37.04 -25.23 -105.77
C ASP A 27 -38.51 -25.08 -105.33
N LEU A 28 -38.89 -23.92 -104.77
CA LEU A 28 -40.26 -23.61 -104.40
C LEU A 28 -41.02 -22.98 -105.58
N PRO A 29 -42.36 -23.11 -105.63
CA PRO A 29 -43.17 -22.41 -106.61
C PRO A 29 -42.91 -20.90 -106.58
N SER A 30 -42.88 -20.25 -107.75
CA SER A 30 -42.60 -18.81 -107.85
C SER A 30 -43.59 -17.92 -107.08
N GLN A 31 -44.81 -18.40 -106.83
CA GLN A 31 -45.85 -17.71 -106.05
C GLN A 31 -45.79 -17.97 -104.52
N LYS A 32 -44.79 -18.72 -104.04
CA LYS A 32 -44.69 -19.18 -102.64
C LYS A 32 -44.45 -18.03 -101.66
N ALA A 33 -45.30 -17.93 -100.64
CA ALA A 33 -45.08 -16.99 -99.54
C ALA A 33 -43.99 -17.49 -98.58
N THR A 34 -43.19 -16.55 -98.05
CA THR A 34 -42.15 -16.81 -97.04
C THR A 34 -42.24 -15.79 -95.92
N TRP A 35 -41.66 -16.07 -94.75
CA TRP A 35 -41.67 -15.12 -93.63
C TRP A 35 -40.82 -13.88 -93.89
N ASP A 36 -39.71 -14.01 -94.63
CA ASP A 36 -38.80 -12.91 -94.94
C ASP A 36 -39.37 -11.96 -96.00
N THR A 37 -39.88 -12.51 -97.11
CA THR A 37 -40.31 -11.70 -98.27
C THR A 37 -41.83 -11.49 -98.34
N GLY A 38 -42.62 -12.17 -97.51
CA GLY A 38 -44.07 -12.21 -97.66
C GLY A 38 -44.50 -12.89 -98.97
N PHE A 39 -45.60 -12.41 -99.56
CA PHE A 39 -46.04 -12.84 -100.89
C PHE A 39 -45.14 -12.22 -101.97
N PRO A 40 -44.59 -13.00 -102.92
CA PRO A 40 -43.65 -12.48 -103.91
C PRO A 40 -44.33 -11.60 -104.95
N GLN A 41 -43.57 -10.70 -105.60
CA GLN A 41 -44.09 -9.71 -106.57
C GLN A 41 -44.89 -10.34 -107.72
N ILE A 42 -44.55 -11.57 -108.14
CA ILE A 42 -45.31 -12.27 -109.17
C ILE A 42 -46.78 -12.45 -108.79
N THR A 43 -47.11 -12.41 -107.50
CA THR A 43 -48.47 -12.47 -106.97
C THR A 43 -49.19 -11.13 -106.83
N MET A 44 -48.49 -10.05 -107.09
CA MET A 44 -49.00 -8.68 -107.07
C MET A 44 -49.13 -8.09 -108.48
N MET A 45 -48.82 -8.86 -109.52
CA MET A 45 -48.99 -8.47 -110.92
C MET A 45 -50.35 -8.92 -111.47
N PRO A 46 -50.98 -8.14 -112.38
CA PRO A 46 -52.18 -8.60 -113.08
C PRO A 46 -51.95 -9.92 -113.80
N VAL A 47 -52.96 -10.80 -113.81
CA VAL A 47 -52.88 -12.10 -114.52
C VAL A 47 -52.61 -11.90 -116.01
N THR A 48 -53.16 -10.82 -116.60
CA THR A 48 -52.91 -10.44 -118.00
C THR A 48 -51.46 -10.05 -118.29
N ALA A 49 -50.67 -9.72 -117.27
CA ALA A 49 -49.24 -9.42 -117.35
C ALA A 49 -48.36 -10.61 -116.91
N GLY A 50 -48.93 -11.82 -116.78
CA GLY A 50 -48.22 -13.02 -116.37
C GLY A 50 -48.10 -13.22 -114.85
N GLY A 51 -48.82 -12.43 -114.04
CA GLY A 51 -48.88 -12.63 -112.60
C GLY A 51 -49.65 -13.91 -112.20
N LEU A 52 -49.33 -14.47 -111.03
CA LEU A 52 -49.97 -15.66 -110.48
C LEU A 52 -50.69 -15.30 -109.17
N PRO A 53 -51.94 -15.68 -108.94
CA PRO A 53 -52.61 -15.33 -107.68
C PRO A 53 -51.87 -15.93 -106.46
N PRO A 54 -51.90 -15.27 -105.29
CA PRO A 54 -51.34 -15.85 -104.08
C PRO A 54 -52.00 -17.20 -103.75
N SER A 55 -51.21 -18.16 -103.27
CA SER A 55 -51.71 -19.50 -102.96
C SER A 55 -52.67 -19.48 -101.76
N GLY A 56 -53.89 -20.01 -101.94
CA GLY A 56 -54.83 -20.23 -100.83
C GLY A 56 -54.28 -21.15 -99.73
N ARG A 57 -53.39 -22.08 -100.09
CA ARG A 57 -52.70 -22.96 -99.12
C ARG A 57 -51.66 -22.20 -98.29
N ASP A 58 -51.00 -21.20 -98.89
CA ASP A 58 -50.09 -20.31 -98.16
C ASP A 58 -50.89 -19.38 -97.23
N PHE A 59 -52.01 -18.82 -97.68
CA PHE A 59 -52.92 -18.07 -96.79
C PHE A 59 -53.36 -18.89 -95.58
N ASN A 60 -53.81 -20.12 -95.81
CA ASN A 60 -54.19 -21.03 -94.73
C ASN A 60 -53.02 -21.35 -93.81
N GLY A 61 -51.81 -21.54 -94.35
CA GLY A 61 -50.60 -21.80 -93.57
C GLY A 61 -50.23 -20.63 -92.64
N ILE A 62 -50.18 -19.42 -93.19
CA ILE A 62 -49.89 -18.18 -92.44
C ILE A 62 -50.92 -17.97 -91.33
N LEU A 63 -52.21 -18.00 -91.67
CA LEU A 63 -53.30 -17.78 -90.72
C LEU A 63 -53.34 -18.87 -89.65
N ASN A 64 -53.04 -20.12 -90.00
CA ASN A 64 -52.95 -21.23 -89.05
C ASN A 64 -51.85 -20.97 -88.00
N GLN A 65 -50.63 -20.65 -88.44
CA GLN A 65 -49.49 -20.45 -87.53
C GLN A 65 -49.69 -19.24 -86.58
N ILE A 66 -50.28 -18.15 -87.08
CA ILE A 66 -50.60 -16.99 -86.25
C ILE A 66 -51.71 -17.33 -85.24
N SER A 67 -52.80 -17.95 -85.70
CA SER A 67 -53.93 -18.28 -84.82
C SER A 67 -53.63 -19.37 -83.80
N ASP A 68 -52.69 -20.28 -84.08
CA ASP A 68 -52.22 -21.30 -83.15
C ASP A 68 -51.59 -20.70 -81.89
N ASN A 69 -50.68 -19.73 -82.07
CA ASN A 69 -50.10 -18.98 -80.96
C ASN A 69 -51.16 -18.21 -80.16
N ILE A 70 -52.17 -17.63 -80.84
CA ILE A 70 -53.26 -16.92 -80.18
C ILE A 70 -54.13 -17.86 -79.35
N VAL A 71 -54.46 -19.05 -79.88
CA VAL A 71 -55.24 -20.07 -79.15
C VAL A 71 -54.45 -20.56 -77.92
N TYR A 72 -53.16 -20.84 -78.08
CA TYR A 72 -52.28 -21.26 -76.99
C TYR A 72 -52.28 -20.24 -75.83
N LEU A 73 -52.05 -18.96 -76.14
CA LEU A 73 -52.09 -17.89 -75.15
C LEU A 73 -53.48 -17.72 -74.53
N SER A 74 -54.54 -17.84 -75.33
CA SER A 74 -55.94 -17.72 -74.87
C SER A 74 -56.34 -18.83 -73.89
N GLN A 75 -55.69 -19.99 -73.97
CA GLN A 75 -55.87 -21.11 -73.03
C GLN A 75 -55.01 -20.97 -71.75
N GLY A 76 -54.31 -19.84 -71.59
CA GLY A 76 -53.39 -19.62 -70.48
C GLY A 76 -51.99 -20.22 -70.69
N GLY A 77 -51.68 -20.65 -71.92
CA GLY A 77 -50.37 -21.16 -72.29
C GLY A 77 -49.26 -20.13 -72.06
N LYS A 78 -48.12 -20.60 -71.56
CA LYS A 78 -46.91 -19.80 -71.32
C LYS A 78 -45.75 -20.42 -72.07
N PHE A 79 -45.11 -19.65 -72.93
CA PHE A 79 -44.02 -20.18 -73.74
C PHE A 79 -42.87 -20.68 -72.86
N LYS A 80 -42.37 -21.87 -73.18
CA LYS A 80 -41.19 -22.47 -72.55
C LYS A 80 -39.93 -21.97 -73.25
N TYR A 81 -38.79 -22.12 -72.59
CA TYR A 81 -37.50 -21.82 -73.24
C TYR A 81 -37.25 -22.80 -74.39
N SER A 82 -37.19 -22.27 -75.63
CA SER A 82 -36.65 -22.98 -76.79
C SER A 82 -35.24 -22.50 -77.10
N GLN A 83 -34.29 -23.45 -77.15
CA GLN A 83 -32.91 -23.19 -77.54
C GLN A 83 -32.82 -22.85 -79.02
N GLU A 84 -33.55 -23.58 -79.86
CA GLU A 84 -33.60 -23.39 -81.30
C GLU A 84 -34.11 -21.98 -81.65
N TYR A 85 -35.17 -21.53 -80.96
CA TYR A 85 -35.69 -20.18 -81.10
C TYR A 85 -34.64 -19.14 -80.68
N ALA A 86 -34.08 -19.27 -79.47
CA ALA A 86 -33.06 -18.35 -78.97
C ALA A 86 -31.85 -18.24 -79.90
N ASP A 87 -31.41 -19.34 -80.50
CA ASP A 87 -30.30 -19.31 -81.45
C ASP A 87 -30.65 -18.64 -82.77
N SER A 88 -31.86 -18.87 -83.29
CA SER A 88 -32.34 -18.26 -84.54
C SER A 88 -32.66 -16.77 -84.44
N THR A 89 -33.08 -16.27 -83.26
CA THR A 89 -33.52 -14.88 -83.07
C THR A 89 -32.53 -14.00 -82.32
N GLY A 90 -31.37 -14.56 -81.91
CA GLY A 90 -30.36 -13.83 -81.14
C GLY A 90 -30.60 -13.84 -79.62
N GLY A 91 -31.60 -14.57 -79.13
CA GLY A 91 -31.93 -14.76 -77.72
C GLY A 91 -33.24 -14.09 -77.32
N TYR A 92 -33.69 -14.33 -76.09
CA TYR A 92 -34.89 -13.69 -75.55
C TYR A 92 -34.57 -12.27 -75.05
N PRO A 93 -35.43 -11.27 -75.32
CA PRO A 93 -35.19 -9.90 -74.87
C PRO A 93 -35.36 -9.76 -73.35
N LYS A 94 -34.83 -8.68 -72.79
CA LYS A 94 -35.04 -8.33 -71.38
C LYS A 94 -36.53 -8.16 -71.09
N GLY A 95 -36.97 -8.75 -69.98
CA GLY A 95 -38.38 -8.71 -69.57
C GLY A 95 -39.26 -9.80 -70.16
N ALA A 96 -38.77 -10.61 -71.12
CA ALA A 96 -39.48 -11.80 -71.59
C ALA A 96 -39.77 -12.75 -70.42
N ILE A 97 -40.99 -13.30 -70.34
CA ILE A 97 -41.38 -14.25 -69.30
C ILE A 97 -41.60 -15.60 -69.96
N LEU A 98 -40.88 -16.60 -69.48
CA LEU A 98 -40.97 -17.98 -69.95
C LEU A 98 -41.23 -18.93 -68.78
N GLN A 99 -41.84 -20.07 -69.08
CA GLN A 99 -42.15 -21.11 -68.10
C GLN A 99 -41.08 -22.22 -68.10
N SER A 100 -40.85 -22.82 -66.93
CA SER A 100 -40.06 -24.05 -66.78
C SER A 100 -40.68 -25.25 -67.49
N ASP A 101 -39.85 -26.22 -67.84
CA ASP A 101 -40.29 -27.44 -68.50
C ASP A 101 -41.26 -28.26 -67.63
N ASP A 102 -41.03 -28.24 -66.30
CA ASP A 102 -41.86 -28.84 -65.25
C ASP A 102 -43.13 -28.03 -64.89
N GLU A 103 -43.31 -26.85 -65.52
CA GLU A 103 -44.47 -25.96 -65.35
C GLU A 103 -44.62 -25.33 -63.96
N THR A 104 -43.68 -25.55 -63.05
CA THR A 104 -43.73 -25.06 -61.66
C THR A 104 -43.25 -23.63 -61.48
N ARG A 105 -42.43 -23.12 -62.41
CA ARG A 105 -41.71 -21.85 -62.29
C ARG A 105 -41.85 -21.00 -63.54
N GLU A 106 -41.78 -19.70 -63.33
CA GLU A 106 -41.72 -18.70 -64.39
C GLU A 106 -40.50 -17.82 -64.18
N PHE A 107 -39.82 -17.52 -65.26
CA PHE A 107 -38.58 -16.77 -65.28
C PHE A 107 -38.73 -15.55 -66.18
N GLN A 108 -38.45 -14.38 -65.62
CA GLN A 108 -38.32 -13.14 -66.35
C GLN A 108 -36.86 -12.92 -66.74
N SER A 109 -36.58 -12.71 -68.02
CA SER A 109 -35.23 -12.42 -68.50
C SER A 109 -34.73 -11.08 -67.93
N LEU A 110 -33.51 -11.05 -67.41
CA LEU A 110 -32.85 -9.87 -66.86
C LEU A 110 -31.98 -9.12 -67.86
N THR A 111 -31.62 -9.77 -68.97
CA THR A 111 -30.72 -9.27 -70.02
C THR A 111 -31.36 -9.39 -71.39
N ASP A 112 -30.95 -8.54 -72.33
CA ASP A 112 -31.25 -8.74 -73.75
C ASP A 112 -30.45 -9.90 -74.30
N ASN A 113 -30.92 -10.46 -75.44
CA ASN A 113 -30.25 -11.55 -76.15
C ASN A 113 -29.97 -12.78 -75.26
N ASN A 114 -30.88 -13.08 -74.33
CA ASN A 114 -30.69 -14.12 -73.34
C ASN A 114 -30.82 -15.51 -73.97
N LYS A 115 -29.72 -16.26 -73.93
CA LYS A 115 -29.60 -17.65 -74.42
C LYS A 115 -29.33 -18.66 -73.31
N ILE A 116 -29.50 -18.27 -72.05
CA ILE A 116 -29.27 -19.15 -70.90
C ILE A 116 -30.51 -20.00 -70.69
N ASN A 117 -30.38 -21.32 -70.82
CA ASN A 117 -31.47 -22.25 -70.59
C ASN A 117 -31.65 -22.52 -69.09
N PHE A 118 -32.63 -21.88 -68.45
CA PHE A 118 -32.88 -22.03 -67.02
C PHE A 118 -33.35 -23.43 -66.58
N ASN A 119 -33.69 -24.32 -67.52
CA ASN A 119 -34.03 -25.72 -67.21
C ASN A 119 -32.79 -26.62 -67.10
N LYS A 120 -31.61 -26.16 -67.55
CA LYS A 120 -30.38 -26.99 -67.62
C LYS A 120 -29.19 -26.41 -66.85
N GLU A 121 -29.11 -25.09 -66.74
CA GLU A 121 -27.98 -24.40 -66.11
C GLU A 121 -28.06 -24.40 -64.58
N SER A 122 -26.94 -24.12 -63.91
CA SER A 122 -26.88 -24.05 -62.45
C SER A 122 -27.66 -22.84 -61.90
N SER A 123 -28.07 -22.91 -60.63
CA SER A 123 -28.87 -21.84 -60.00
C SER A 123 -28.13 -20.50 -59.99
N GLU A 124 -26.80 -20.50 -59.86
CA GLU A 124 -25.96 -19.32 -59.89
C GLU A 124 -26.01 -18.63 -61.26
N ILE A 125 -25.84 -19.39 -62.35
CA ILE A 125 -25.87 -18.88 -63.72
C ILE A 125 -27.27 -18.37 -64.06
N VAL A 126 -28.31 -19.14 -63.68
CA VAL A 126 -29.70 -18.76 -63.91
C VAL A 126 -30.04 -17.46 -63.19
N SER A 127 -29.65 -17.30 -61.91
CA SER A 127 -29.97 -16.10 -61.13
C SER A 127 -29.35 -14.81 -61.65
N ALA A 128 -28.26 -14.89 -62.43
CA ALA A 128 -27.62 -13.74 -63.06
C ALA A 128 -28.36 -13.27 -64.33
N ALA A 129 -29.00 -14.19 -65.06
CA ALA A 129 -29.65 -13.92 -66.34
C ALA A 129 -31.19 -13.93 -66.27
N TRP A 130 -31.78 -14.57 -65.27
CA TRP A 130 -33.21 -14.77 -65.09
C TRP A 130 -33.64 -14.50 -63.65
N LYS A 131 -34.83 -13.93 -63.50
CA LYS A 131 -35.50 -13.73 -62.22
C LYS A 131 -36.73 -14.61 -62.15
N GLN A 132 -36.79 -15.50 -61.16
CA GLN A 132 -38.00 -16.27 -60.87
C GLN A 132 -39.13 -15.33 -60.37
N VAL A 133 -40.34 -15.48 -60.93
CA VAL A 133 -41.48 -14.55 -60.69
C VAL A 133 -42.75 -15.21 -60.14
N SER A 134 -42.78 -16.54 -59.93
CA SER A 134 -43.92 -17.25 -59.32
C SER A 134 -43.93 -17.14 -57.78
N THR A 135 -45.11 -16.86 -57.17
CA THR A 135 -45.27 -16.46 -55.75
C THR A 135 -45.51 -17.59 -54.75
N THR A 136 -46.00 -18.75 -55.17
CA THR A 136 -46.38 -19.83 -54.24
C THR A 136 -45.17 -20.48 -53.58
N GLN A 137 -44.11 -20.74 -54.36
CA GLN A 137 -42.88 -21.38 -53.86
C GLN A 137 -42.03 -20.43 -52.99
N LEU A 138 -42.06 -19.12 -53.28
CA LEU A 138 -41.44 -18.10 -52.43
C LEU A 138 -41.99 -18.11 -51.02
N LEU A 139 -43.32 -18.29 -50.87
CA LEU A 139 -43.98 -18.38 -49.57
C LEU A 139 -43.59 -19.66 -48.81
N ASP A 140 -43.48 -20.79 -49.52
CA ASP A 140 -43.08 -22.08 -48.94
C ASP A 140 -41.60 -22.08 -48.50
N GLU A 141 -40.71 -21.48 -49.29
CA GLU A 141 -39.29 -21.33 -48.92
C GLU A 141 -39.09 -20.37 -47.75
N LEU A 142 -39.87 -19.29 -47.68
CA LEU A 142 -39.89 -18.38 -46.53
C LEU A 142 -40.33 -19.10 -45.25
N ASN A 143 -41.37 -19.94 -45.32
CA ASN A 143 -41.84 -20.73 -44.18
C ASN A 143 -40.79 -21.75 -43.71
N LYS A 144 -40.02 -22.37 -44.62
CA LYS A 144 -38.94 -23.32 -44.26
C LYS A 144 -37.78 -22.69 -43.48
N LYS A 145 -37.53 -21.37 -43.61
CA LYS A 145 -36.40 -20.72 -42.91
C LYS A 145 -36.64 -20.52 -41.41
N LEU A 146 -37.89 -20.39 -40.96
CA LEU A 146 -38.25 -20.33 -39.55
C LEU A 146 -39.75 -20.60 -39.37
N ASN A 147 -40.11 -21.78 -38.86
CA ASN A 147 -41.50 -22.04 -38.50
C ASN A 147 -41.81 -21.39 -37.15
N ARG A 148 -42.95 -20.70 -37.05
CA ARG A 148 -43.41 -20.11 -35.78
C ARG A 148 -43.62 -21.15 -34.68
N SER A 149 -43.92 -22.40 -35.05
CA SER A 149 -44.05 -23.54 -34.12
C SER A 149 -42.74 -23.95 -33.46
N ASP A 150 -41.59 -23.62 -34.08
CA ASP A 150 -40.27 -24.01 -33.58
C ASP A 150 -39.74 -22.99 -32.56
N VAL A 151 -40.45 -21.88 -32.33
CA VAL A 151 -40.15 -20.87 -31.31
C VAL A 151 -40.85 -21.26 -30.00
N VAL A 152 -40.09 -21.78 -29.03
CA VAL A 152 -40.64 -22.40 -27.82
C VAL A 152 -40.34 -21.62 -26.53
N GLN A 153 -41.19 -21.82 -25.53
CA GLN A 153 -41.04 -21.27 -24.17
C GLN A 153 -40.22 -22.20 -23.26
N SER A 154 -39.22 -22.90 -23.82
CA SER A 154 -38.33 -23.80 -23.07
C SER A 154 -36.87 -23.38 -23.23
N VAL A 155 -36.07 -23.68 -22.21
CA VAL A 155 -34.66 -23.29 -22.16
C VAL A 155 -33.74 -24.43 -22.62
N GLY A 156 -32.91 -24.16 -23.64
CA GLY A 156 -31.65 -24.86 -23.93
C GLY A 156 -31.66 -26.39 -24.10
N ASN A 157 -32.83 -27.03 -24.21
CA ASN A 157 -32.97 -28.49 -24.18
C ASN A 157 -33.22 -29.12 -25.56
N SER A 158 -33.43 -28.31 -26.60
CA SER A 158 -33.76 -28.76 -27.95
C SER A 158 -32.63 -28.42 -28.94
N LYS A 159 -32.29 -29.38 -29.81
CA LYS A 159 -31.34 -29.20 -30.92
C LYS A 159 -32.02 -28.76 -32.22
N THR A 160 -33.36 -28.72 -32.23
CA THR A 160 -34.18 -28.47 -33.43
C THR A 160 -35.14 -27.29 -33.27
N GLN A 161 -35.28 -26.74 -32.06
CA GLN A 161 -36.16 -25.60 -31.76
C GLN A 161 -35.33 -24.41 -31.28
N VAL A 162 -35.88 -23.20 -31.45
CA VAL A 162 -35.27 -21.95 -31.00
C VAL A 162 -35.98 -21.43 -29.74
N MET A 163 -35.21 -20.92 -28.79
CA MET A 163 -35.76 -20.31 -27.57
C MET A 163 -36.44 -18.97 -27.90
N SER A 164 -37.62 -18.73 -27.32
CA SER A 164 -38.28 -17.42 -27.42
C SER A 164 -37.59 -16.35 -26.55
N GLN A 165 -37.76 -15.07 -26.90
CA GLN A 165 -37.28 -13.94 -26.08
C GLN A 165 -37.83 -13.99 -24.64
N ASN A 166 -39.11 -14.35 -24.48
CA ASN A 166 -39.73 -14.43 -23.16
C ASN A 166 -39.06 -15.49 -22.27
N ALA A 167 -38.75 -16.67 -22.82
CA ALA A 167 -38.01 -17.71 -22.10
C ALA A 167 -36.59 -17.27 -21.69
N VAL A 168 -35.92 -16.44 -22.49
CA VAL A 168 -34.63 -15.81 -22.11
C VAL A 168 -34.85 -14.88 -20.92
N THR A 169 -35.83 -13.98 -21.00
CA THR A 169 -36.13 -13.02 -19.94
C THR A 169 -36.49 -13.72 -18.63
N ASP A 170 -37.36 -14.71 -18.66
CA ASP A 170 -37.77 -15.47 -17.48
C ASP A 170 -36.58 -16.22 -16.85
N SER A 171 -35.74 -16.86 -17.67
CA SER A 171 -34.54 -17.56 -17.20
C SER A 171 -33.55 -16.61 -16.54
N LEU A 172 -33.26 -15.47 -17.16
CA LEU A 172 -32.32 -14.47 -16.62
C LEU A 172 -32.82 -13.82 -15.33
N ASN A 173 -34.14 -13.57 -15.22
CA ASN A 173 -34.74 -13.02 -14.01
C ASN A 173 -34.61 -13.94 -12.78
N THR A 174 -34.40 -15.25 -12.98
CA THR A 174 -34.18 -16.21 -11.87
C THR A 174 -32.72 -16.45 -11.52
N LYS A 175 -31.77 -15.98 -12.34
CA LYS A 175 -30.33 -16.22 -12.10
C LYS A 175 -29.74 -15.35 -11.00
N GLN A 176 -30.41 -14.26 -10.66
CA GLN A 176 -30.07 -13.40 -9.55
C GLN A 176 -31.36 -12.77 -9.04
N ASP A 177 -31.72 -13.10 -7.80
CA ASP A 177 -32.89 -12.49 -7.16
C ASP A 177 -32.76 -10.97 -7.12
N LYS A 178 -33.87 -10.24 -7.04
CA LYS A 178 -33.78 -8.80 -6.81
C LYS A 178 -33.38 -8.57 -5.35
N GLY A 179 -32.17 -8.05 -5.12
CA GLY A 179 -31.66 -7.79 -3.77
C GLY A 179 -30.57 -6.72 -3.74
N ASP A 180 -30.23 -6.30 -2.53
CA ASP A 180 -29.14 -5.36 -2.28
C ASP A 180 -27.80 -6.10 -2.31
N TYR A 181 -27.17 -6.11 -3.48
CA TYR A 181 -25.87 -6.72 -3.68
C TYR A 181 -24.76 -5.75 -3.31
N ALA A 182 -23.74 -6.26 -2.61
CA ALA A 182 -22.55 -5.50 -2.32
C ALA A 182 -21.86 -5.09 -3.64
N THR A 183 -21.72 -3.78 -3.86
CA THR A 183 -20.93 -3.25 -4.97
C THR A 183 -19.45 -3.26 -4.60
N ASN A 184 -18.56 -3.21 -5.59
CA ASN A 184 -17.13 -3.03 -5.32
C ASN A 184 -16.87 -1.78 -4.47
N THR A 185 -17.65 -0.71 -4.64
CA THR A 185 -17.58 0.49 -3.80
C THR A 185 -17.92 0.18 -2.34
N ALA A 186 -19.01 -0.54 -2.08
CA ALA A 186 -19.39 -0.93 -0.72
C ALA A 186 -18.34 -1.86 -0.09
N LEU A 187 -17.79 -2.81 -0.85
CA LEU A 187 -16.72 -3.69 -0.39
C LEU A 187 -15.43 -2.93 -0.08
N ASN A 188 -15.04 -1.98 -0.93
CA ASN A 188 -13.87 -1.13 -0.68
C ASN A 188 -14.06 -0.26 0.55
N GLN A 189 -15.25 0.33 0.75
CA GLN A 189 -15.55 1.08 1.97
C GLN A 189 -15.42 0.22 3.24
N VAL A 190 -15.88 -1.04 3.20
CA VAL A 190 -15.70 -1.98 4.32
C VAL A 190 -14.23 -2.31 4.54
N ASN A 191 -13.46 -2.54 3.47
CA ASN A 191 -12.03 -2.80 3.56
C ASN A 191 -11.26 -1.59 4.11
N ASP A 192 -11.56 -0.38 3.64
CA ASP A 192 -10.95 0.85 4.11
C ASP A 192 -11.29 1.10 5.59
N ASN A 193 -12.54 0.88 5.98
CA ASN A 193 -12.96 0.94 7.37
C ASN A 193 -12.24 -0.11 8.23
N ALA A 194 -12.10 -1.35 7.75
CA ALA A 194 -11.37 -2.40 8.46
C ALA A 194 -9.88 -2.05 8.59
N ASN A 195 -9.25 -1.56 7.53
CA ASN A 195 -7.84 -1.14 7.53
C ASN A 195 -7.61 0.02 8.50
N ASN A 196 -8.46 1.06 8.46
CA ASN A 196 -8.36 2.19 9.38
C ASN A 196 -8.53 1.78 10.85
N ARG A 197 -9.41 0.83 11.16
CA ARG A 197 -9.62 0.32 12.52
C ARG A 197 -8.53 -0.64 13.02
N LEU A 198 -7.73 -1.21 12.11
CA LEU A 198 -6.66 -2.16 12.43
C LEU A 198 -5.25 -1.57 12.22
N GLU A 199 -5.16 -0.29 11.88
CA GLU A 199 -3.90 0.40 11.64
C GLU A 199 -3.12 0.54 12.95
N LYS A 200 -2.07 -0.27 13.10
CA LYS A 200 -1.30 -0.39 14.36
C LYS A 200 -0.78 0.95 14.88
N GLU A 201 -0.43 1.86 13.97
CA GLU A 201 0.10 3.19 14.30
C GLU A 201 -0.97 4.15 14.82
N LYS A 202 -2.27 3.86 14.59
CA LYS A 202 -3.42 4.68 15.04
C LYS A 202 -4.24 4.02 16.15
N ASN A 203 -3.75 2.92 16.73
CA ASN A 203 -4.44 2.22 17.80
C ASN A 203 -4.72 3.17 18.98
N GLY A 204 -6.00 3.47 19.21
CA GLY A 204 -6.45 4.34 20.29
C GLY A 204 -6.41 5.84 20.00
N GLU A 205 -6.21 6.24 18.74
CA GLU A 205 -6.33 7.65 18.31
C GLU A 205 -7.77 8.17 18.42
N ASP A 206 -8.74 7.30 18.15
CA ASP A 206 -10.19 7.55 18.19
C ASP A 206 -10.79 7.51 19.61
N ILE A 207 -9.97 7.24 20.63
CA ILE A 207 -10.42 7.22 22.03
C ILE A 207 -10.54 8.66 22.54
N GLU A 208 -11.78 9.14 22.65
CA GLU A 208 -12.12 10.48 23.11
C GLU A 208 -11.58 10.76 24.53
N ASP A 209 -11.79 9.83 25.47
CA ASP A 209 -11.25 9.91 26.83
C ASP A 209 -10.33 8.72 27.13
N LYS A 210 -9.04 8.94 26.91
CA LYS A 210 -7.98 7.95 27.17
C LYS A 210 -7.88 7.58 28.64
N ASN A 211 -8.18 8.48 29.57
CA ASN A 211 -8.11 8.20 31.01
C ASN A 211 -9.23 7.24 31.42
N THR A 212 -10.46 7.49 30.97
CA THR A 212 -11.59 6.58 31.18
C THR A 212 -11.33 5.23 30.52
N PHE A 213 -10.76 5.20 29.32
CA PHE A 213 -10.37 3.95 28.66
C PHE A 213 -9.33 3.15 29.45
N ILE A 214 -8.24 3.78 29.90
CA ILE A 214 -7.22 3.15 30.73
C ILE A 214 -7.82 2.62 32.05
N ASN A 215 -8.76 3.36 32.64
CA ASN A 215 -9.48 2.92 33.84
C ASN A 215 -10.35 1.69 33.59
N ASN A 216 -11.08 1.64 32.47
CA ASN A 216 -11.90 0.50 32.09
C ASN A 216 -11.09 -0.76 31.77
N LEU A 217 -9.83 -0.59 31.33
CA LEU A 217 -8.87 -1.70 31.18
C LEU A 217 -8.28 -2.16 32.53
N GLY A 218 -8.57 -1.49 33.65
CA GLY A 218 -7.97 -1.77 34.95
C GLY A 218 -6.50 -1.35 35.05
N LEU A 219 -6.03 -0.48 34.15
CA LEU A 219 -4.62 -0.09 34.04
C LEU A 219 -4.30 1.25 34.72
N ARG A 220 -5.29 1.94 35.28
CA ARG A 220 -5.13 3.26 35.91
C ARG A 220 -3.98 3.27 36.93
N ASP A 221 -4.01 2.34 37.87
CA ASP A 221 -3.01 2.26 38.94
C ASP A 221 -1.64 1.83 38.40
N THR A 222 -1.59 1.05 37.31
CA THR A 222 -0.33 0.67 36.67
C THR A 222 0.35 1.86 36.01
N VAL A 223 -0.41 2.69 35.28
CA VAL A 223 0.10 3.92 34.67
C VAL A 223 0.58 4.89 35.74
N ASP A 224 -0.21 5.05 36.82
CA ASP A 224 0.17 5.90 37.95
C ASP A 224 1.48 5.44 38.60
N ARG A 225 1.61 4.13 38.89
CA ARG A 225 2.85 3.56 39.43
C ARG A 225 4.04 3.71 38.49
N ALA A 226 3.83 3.62 37.18
CA ALA A 226 4.89 3.83 36.19
C ALA A 226 5.34 5.29 36.16
N HIS A 227 4.40 6.24 36.22
CA HIS A 227 4.68 7.68 36.25
C HIS A 227 5.48 8.10 37.50
N HIS A 228 5.23 7.46 38.64
CA HIS A 228 5.93 7.71 39.90
C HIS A 228 7.11 6.76 40.16
N SER A 229 7.54 6.00 39.15
CA SER A 229 8.68 5.08 39.28
C SER A 229 10.02 5.82 39.07
N LEU A 230 11.05 5.41 39.80
CA LEU A 230 12.41 5.92 39.60
C LEU A 230 13.02 5.26 38.35
N ASP A 231 13.37 6.05 37.31
CA ASP A 231 14.01 5.52 36.10
C ASP A 231 15.40 4.96 36.42
N ARG A 232 15.61 3.69 36.10
CA ARG A 232 16.85 2.96 36.40
C ARG A 232 17.90 3.08 35.29
N ARG A 233 17.59 3.72 34.16
CA ARG A 233 18.46 3.76 32.97
C ARG A 233 19.42 4.95 32.92
N THR A 234 19.07 6.08 33.54
CA THR A 234 19.82 7.34 33.39
C THR A 234 20.12 8.05 34.72
N GLY A 235 19.88 7.38 35.85
CA GLY A 235 19.85 8.03 37.16
C GLY A 235 18.51 8.72 37.42
N GLY A 236 18.33 9.24 38.65
CA GLY A 236 17.11 9.94 39.05
C GLY A 236 17.28 10.65 40.39
N GLU A 237 16.41 11.62 40.65
CA GLU A 237 16.35 12.39 41.90
C GLU A 237 15.19 11.87 42.75
N VAL A 238 15.40 11.72 44.05
CA VAL A 238 14.34 11.41 45.01
C VAL A 238 14.11 12.65 45.87
N ASN A 239 12.96 13.30 45.68
CA ASN A 239 12.53 14.43 46.50
C ASN A 239 11.77 13.92 47.73
N GLY A 240 12.51 13.45 48.74
CA GLY A 240 11.95 12.93 49.99
C GLY A 240 12.89 11.96 50.72
N ASP A 241 12.41 11.43 51.85
CA ASP A 241 13.14 10.45 52.64
C ASP A 241 13.18 9.07 51.96
N ILE A 242 14.32 8.39 52.05
CA ILE A 242 14.49 7.02 51.57
C ILE A 242 14.49 6.07 52.76
N LEU A 243 13.44 5.25 52.87
CA LEU A 243 13.34 4.16 53.84
C LEU A 243 13.78 2.84 53.17
N SER A 244 14.92 2.29 53.58
CA SER A 244 15.38 0.97 53.13
C SER A 244 15.14 -0.07 54.22
N GLN A 245 14.49 -1.18 53.88
CA GLN A 245 14.33 -2.33 54.78
C GLN A 245 15.62 -3.15 54.94
N GLU A 246 16.57 -2.94 54.02
CA GLU A 246 17.82 -3.67 53.92
C GLU A 246 19.01 -2.70 53.77
N ASN A 247 20.20 -3.25 53.54
CA ASN A 247 21.42 -2.45 53.33
C ASN A 247 21.37 -1.60 52.06
N ILE A 248 21.90 -0.37 52.16
CA ILE A 248 22.14 0.53 51.01
C ILE A 248 23.62 0.40 50.60
N SER A 249 23.88 0.08 49.33
CA SER A 249 25.23 0.01 48.75
C SER A 249 25.41 1.05 47.65
N ALA A 250 26.37 1.96 47.80
CA ALA A 250 26.74 2.95 46.79
C ALA A 250 28.06 2.57 46.11
N LYS A 251 28.10 2.58 44.77
CA LYS A 251 29.36 2.38 44.00
C LYS A 251 30.19 3.66 43.86
N GLY A 252 29.54 4.82 43.98
CA GLY A 252 30.14 6.13 43.84
C GLY A 252 30.41 6.83 45.17
N ILE A 253 30.59 8.14 45.11
CA ILE A 253 30.78 9.00 46.28
C ILE A 253 29.42 9.33 46.91
N MET A 254 29.36 9.33 48.24
CA MET A 254 28.22 9.85 49.01
C MET A 254 28.60 11.21 49.61
N SER A 255 27.84 12.25 49.30
CA SER A 255 27.99 13.60 49.87
C SER A 255 26.74 14.00 50.65
N ALA A 256 26.92 14.68 51.79
CA ALA A 256 25.83 15.19 52.61
C ALA A 256 26.13 16.63 53.03
N ASP A 257 25.20 17.54 52.76
CA ASP A 257 25.39 18.97 53.07
C ASP A 257 25.35 19.27 54.58
N LYS A 258 24.65 18.42 55.35
CA LYS A 258 24.44 18.63 56.79
C LYS A 258 25.26 17.72 57.70
N GLY A 259 25.49 16.47 57.34
CA GLY A 259 26.17 15.50 58.21
C GLY A 259 25.59 14.10 58.07
N PHE A 260 26.29 13.13 58.63
CA PHE A 260 25.91 11.72 58.59
C PHE A 260 25.64 11.20 60.00
N HIS A 261 24.42 10.73 60.25
CA HIS A 261 24.02 10.17 61.54
C HIS A 261 24.05 8.64 61.48
N ALA A 262 24.75 8.01 62.43
CA ALA A 262 24.82 6.58 62.61
C ALA A 262 24.37 6.23 64.05
N GLY A 263 23.06 6.00 64.23
CA GLY A 263 22.47 5.90 65.56
C GLY A 263 22.61 7.22 66.32
N THR A 264 23.30 7.20 67.47
CA THR A 264 23.60 8.40 68.28
C THR A 264 24.89 9.10 67.85
N ALA A 265 25.68 8.51 66.95
CA ALA A 265 26.91 9.10 66.45
C ALA A 265 26.64 10.05 65.27
N ILE A 266 27.38 11.15 65.19
CA ILE A 266 27.22 12.19 64.17
C ILE A 266 28.59 12.51 63.57
N LEU A 267 28.72 12.40 62.26
CA LEU A 267 29.79 13.03 61.49
C LEU A 267 29.30 14.39 60.96
N THR A 268 29.99 15.46 61.36
CA THR A 268 29.64 16.83 60.96
C THR A 268 30.27 17.23 59.61
N PRO A 269 29.75 18.27 58.94
CA PRO A 269 30.32 18.77 57.68
C PRO A 269 31.75 19.30 57.81
N TRP A 270 32.15 19.71 59.01
CA TRP A 270 33.50 20.20 59.32
C TRP A 270 34.45 19.11 59.85
N GLY A 271 34.02 17.84 59.85
CA GLY A 271 34.89 16.69 60.13
C GLY A 271 35.03 16.31 61.60
N ASP A 272 34.30 16.93 62.52
CA ASP A 272 34.22 16.48 63.92
C ASP A 272 33.20 15.34 64.06
N ILE A 273 33.42 14.46 65.04
CA ILE A 273 32.59 13.28 65.31
C ILE A 273 32.04 13.38 66.73
N HIS A 274 30.73 13.35 66.89
CA HIS A 274 30.05 13.27 68.19
C HIS A 274 29.59 11.85 68.47
N GLY A 275 29.69 11.37 69.71
CA GLY A 275 29.14 10.08 70.10
C GLY A 275 29.33 9.75 71.57
N THR A 276 28.64 8.71 72.04
CA THR A 276 28.71 8.23 73.43
C THR A 276 30.10 7.69 73.79
N GLU A 277 30.85 7.15 72.83
CA GLU A 277 32.23 6.67 73.03
C GLU A 277 33.17 7.82 73.45
N TRP A 278 32.91 9.05 73.00
CA TRP A 278 33.76 10.21 73.25
C TRP A 278 33.22 11.11 74.37
N ASP A 279 32.07 10.76 74.95
CA ASP A 279 31.28 11.63 75.84
C ASP A 279 31.16 13.06 75.27
N GLY A 280 30.65 13.12 74.04
CA GLY A 280 30.53 14.35 73.25
C GLY A 280 31.37 14.31 71.97
N TRP A 281 32.10 15.40 71.71
CA TRP A 281 32.91 15.58 70.49
C TRP A 281 34.29 14.94 70.59
N ILE A 282 34.73 14.23 69.55
CA ILE A 282 36.06 13.62 69.49
C ILE A 282 37.15 14.69 69.58
N SER A 283 36.94 15.89 69.03
CA SER A 283 37.89 17.00 69.19
C SER A 283 38.09 17.43 70.65
N HIS A 284 37.04 17.36 71.47
CA HIS A 284 37.11 17.63 72.91
C HIS A 284 37.77 16.47 73.64
N TRP A 285 37.39 15.24 73.30
CA TRP A 285 37.97 14.04 73.85
C TRP A 285 39.49 14.01 73.62
N ILE A 286 39.97 14.28 72.40
CA ILE A 286 41.42 14.37 72.08
C ILE A 286 42.12 15.42 72.96
N LYS A 287 41.54 16.62 73.10
CA LYS A 287 42.12 17.70 73.92
C LYS A 287 42.22 17.35 75.40
N ARG A 288 41.34 16.50 75.90
CA ARG A 288 41.33 16.03 77.31
C ARG A 288 42.25 14.84 77.54
N HIS A 289 42.50 14.01 76.52
CA HIS A 289 43.24 12.74 76.70
C HIS A 289 44.68 12.79 76.19
N TYR A 290 45.01 13.71 75.26
CA TYR A 290 46.36 13.83 74.72
C TYR A 290 47.01 15.17 75.06
N GLY A 291 48.33 15.13 75.29
CA GLY A 291 49.10 16.31 75.60
C GLY A 291 49.32 17.23 74.40
N LYS A 292 49.20 18.54 74.63
CA LYS A 292 49.53 19.60 73.67
C LYS A 292 51.03 19.88 73.74
N LYS A 293 51.63 20.26 72.61
CA LYS A 293 53.02 20.71 72.53
C LYS A 293 53.11 21.97 71.67
N ASN A 294 54.17 22.75 71.84
CA ASN A 294 54.46 23.81 70.88
C ASN A 294 54.81 23.24 69.49
N ALA A 295 54.46 24.00 68.44
CA ALA A 295 54.82 23.70 67.06
C ALA A 295 56.31 23.99 66.81
N ALA A 296 56.88 23.40 65.74
CA ALA A 296 58.29 23.52 65.38
C ALA A 296 58.78 24.98 65.24
N GLU A 297 57.89 25.91 64.88
CA GLU A 297 58.21 27.34 64.72
C GLU A 297 58.62 28.04 66.05
N PHE A 298 58.19 27.52 67.21
CA PHE A 298 58.61 28.02 68.53
C PHE A 298 59.89 27.37 69.09
N MET A 299 60.50 26.42 68.37
CA MET A 299 61.83 25.89 68.71
C MET A 299 62.95 26.91 68.41
N ALA A 300 62.63 28.06 67.82
CA ALA A 300 63.53 29.20 67.70
C ALA A 300 63.98 29.65 69.12
N GLY A 301 65.22 29.30 69.48
CA GLY A 301 65.80 29.56 70.80
C GLY A 301 66.01 28.33 71.70
N ASN A 302 65.91 27.11 71.16
CA ASN A 302 66.23 25.86 71.86
C ASN A 302 65.43 25.66 73.17
N LYS A 303 64.14 26.02 73.14
CA LYS A 303 63.20 25.89 74.26
C LYS A 303 61.83 25.43 73.78
N GLY A 304 61.10 24.71 74.63
CA GLY A 304 59.79 24.17 74.28
C GLY A 304 58.96 23.75 75.49
N TRP A 305 57.74 23.28 75.20
CA TRP A 305 56.84 22.82 76.24
C TRP A 305 55.91 21.71 75.73
N TRP A 306 55.52 20.84 76.66
CA TRP A 306 54.45 19.87 76.53
C TRP A 306 53.50 20.04 77.72
N GLN A 307 52.20 19.99 77.48
CA GLN A 307 51.17 20.04 78.51
C GLN A 307 50.26 18.83 78.38
N ASP A 308 50.17 18.03 79.44
CA ASP A 308 49.23 16.93 79.51
C ASP A 308 47.78 17.45 79.47
N GLY A 309 46.97 16.86 78.58
CA GLY A 309 45.56 17.25 78.43
C GLY A 309 44.68 16.83 79.60
N SER A 310 45.07 15.77 80.32
CA SER A 310 44.22 15.15 81.35
C SER A 310 44.44 15.76 82.74
N SER A 311 45.70 15.97 83.11
CA SER A 311 46.11 16.51 84.41
C SER A 311 46.41 18.02 84.37
N GLY A 312 46.59 18.58 83.16
CA GLY A 312 47.02 19.96 82.98
C GLY A 312 48.50 20.21 83.31
N ILE A 313 49.26 19.17 83.67
CA ILE A 313 50.70 19.25 83.98
C ILE A 313 51.47 19.74 82.77
N ILE A 314 52.33 20.72 82.97
CA ILE A 314 53.18 21.32 81.95
C ILE A 314 54.62 20.93 82.26
N PHE A 315 55.30 20.44 81.23
CA PHE A 315 56.74 20.28 81.18
C PHE A 315 57.30 21.33 80.23
N GLN A 316 58.23 22.13 80.71
CA GLN A 316 58.94 23.12 79.92
C GLN A 316 60.42 22.81 79.95
N TYR A 317 61.10 23.08 78.86
CA TYR A 317 62.52 22.79 78.75
C TYR A 317 63.21 23.83 77.87
N GLY A 318 64.52 23.93 78.02
CA GLY A 318 65.34 24.64 77.07
C GLY A 318 66.81 24.70 77.44
N ALA A 319 67.58 25.42 76.64
CA ALA A 319 68.97 25.73 76.92
C ALA A 319 69.22 27.24 76.83
N LEU A 320 70.10 27.73 77.67
CA LEU A 320 70.55 29.11 77.75
C LEU A 320 72.02 29.15 77.37
N SER A 321 72.40 30.01 76.42
CA SER A 321 73.81 30.22 76.06
C SER A 321 74.57 31.01 77.13
N VAL A 322 73.86 31.78 77.96
CA VAL A 322 74.40 32.60 79.05
C VAL A 322 73.44 32.52 80.24
N SER A 323 73.92 32.05 81.39
CA SER A 323 73.16 31.97 82.65
C SER A 323 73.47 33.16 83.59
N GLY A 324 72.97 33.10 84.84
CA GLY A 324 73.27 34.09 85.88
C GLY A 324 72.17 35.14 86.06
N GLY A 325 70.90 34.76 85.88
CA GLY A 325 69.77 35.70 85.94
C GLY A 325 68.40 35.04 85.92
N ASN A 326 67.38 35.89 85.78
CA ASN A 326 65.99 35.49 85.63
C ASN A 326 65.67 35.28 84.15
N PHE A 327 64.97 34.19 83.83
CA PHE A 327 64.57 33.84 82.48
C PHE A 327 63.08 33.53 82.41
N ASP A 328 62.46 33.87 81.29
CA ASP A 328 61.05 33.59 81.04
C ASP A 328 60.86 32.14 80.56
N PHE A 329 59.85 31.49 81.11
CA PHE A 329 59.37 30.24 80.55
C PHE A 329 58.79 30.46 79.13
N PRO A 330 58.87 29.46 78.23
CA PRO A 330 58.19 29.48 76.93
C PRO A 330 56.70 29.86 77.03
N ARG A 331 56.04 29.46 78.12
CA ARG A 331 54.72 29.94 78.51
C ARG A 331 54.57 29.99 80.02
N ALA A 332 53.63 30.78 80.52
CA ALA A 332 53.28 30.75 81.94
C ALA A 332 52.73 29.35 82.33
N PHE A 333 53.13 28.87 83.50
CA PHE A 333 52.37 27.83 84.19
C PHE A 333 50.99 28.40 84.56
N SER A 334 49.93 27.60 84.42
CA SER A 334 48.55 28.10 84.55
C SER A 334 48.27 28.54 85.99
N ASN A 335 48.88 27.87 86.96
CA ASN A 335 48.80 28.12 88.39
C ASN A 335 50.21 28.34 88.99
N GLU A 336 51.09 27.34 88.95
CA GLU A 336 52.38 27.36 89.66
C GLU A 336 53.47 26.50 88.99
N CYS A 337 54.74 26.85 89.22
CA CYS A 337 55.89 26.01 88.88
C CYS A 337 56.31 25.22 90.13
N PHE A 338 56.32 23.90 90.05
CA PHE A 338 56.67 23.03 91.19
C PHE A 338 58.19 22.93 91.37
N ALA A 339 58.91 22.77 90.27
CA ALA A 339 60.36 22.58 90.30
C ALA A 339 61.01 23.06 89.01
N VAL A 340 62.23 23.57 89.16
CA VAL A 340 63.16 23.90 88.07
C VAL A 340 64.44 23.12 88.31
N LEU A 341 64.83 22.29 87.34
CA LEU A 341 66.08 21.55 87.33
C LEU A 341 67.00 22.17 86.28
N VAL A 342 68.23 22.49 86.67
CA VAL A 342 69.22 23.14 85.80
C VAL A 342 70.48 22.29 85.79
N THR A 343 71.03 22.05 84.60
CA THR A 343 72.23 21.23 84.38
C THR A 343 73.20 21.95 83.46
N ASN A 344 74.50 21.73 83.63
CA ASN A 344 75.51 22.26 82.72
C ASN A 344 75.37 21.60 81.33
N THR A 345 75.58 22.36 80.24
CA THR A 345 75.55 21.82 78.86
C THR A 345 76.94 21.48 78.32
N ASN A 346 77.99 21.86 79.02
CA ASN A 346 79.39 21.61 78.66
C ASN A 346 80.26 21.56 79.91
N SER A 347 81.55 21.22 79.72
CA SER A 347 82.57 21.39 80.77
C SER A 347 82.84 22.88 81.01
N GLN A 348 82.90 23.28 82.28
CA GLN A 348 82.98 24.68 82.72
C GLN A 348 84.09 24.82 83.77
N GLY A 349 84.84 25.93 83.71
CA GLY A 349 85.85 26.28 84.70
C GLY A 349 87.00 25.29 84.84
N SER A 350 87.72 25.34 85.99
CA SER A 350 88.93 24.52 86.24
C SER A 350 88.82 23.53 87.41
N ARG A 351 87.70 23.49 88.17
CA ARG A 351 87.55 22.57 89.33
C ARG A 351 86.12 22.04 89.57
N ILE A 352 85.20 22.85 90.12
CA ILE A 352 83.80 22.46 90.40
C ILE A 352 82.88 23.62 89.99
N ASP A 353 82.04 23.38 88.97
CA ASP A 353 81.01 24.33 88.51
C ASP A 353 79.65 23.62 88.47
N ASN A 354 78.75 23.97 89.38
CA ASN A 354 77.42 23.36 89.45
C ASN A 354 76.35 24.33 88.91
N ALA A 355 75.56 23.86 87.95
CA ALA A 355 74.36 24.56 87.55
C ALA A 355 73.27 24.42 88.62
N PHE A 356 72.54 25.49 88.89
CA PHE A 356 71.41 25.50 89.80
C PHE A 356 70.32 26.47 89.33
N GLY A 357 69.11 26.26 89.80
CA GLY A 357 67.99 27.14 89.55
C GLY A 357 66.81 26.83 90.45
N TYR A 358 65.83 27.73 90.42
CA TYR A 358 64.61 27.62 91.19
C TYR A 358 63.52 28.47 90.54
N GLN A 359 62.26 28.13 90.83
CA GLN A 359 61.12 28.91 90.39
C GLN A 359 61.11 30.29 91.07
N ILE A 360 60.80 31.34 90.31
CA ILE A 360 60.57 32.68 90.86
C ILE A 360 59.06 32.91 90.98
N ASN A 361 58.34 32.64 89.90
CA ASN A 361 56.88 32.68 89.83
C ASN A 361 56.44 31.84 88.62
N ARG A 362 55.14 31.84 88.31
CA ARG A 362 54.60 31.05 87.18
C ARG A 362 55.11 31.47 85.80
N PHE A 363 55.78 32.63 85.68
CA PHE A 363 56.30 33.17 84.42
C PHE A 363 57.82 33.01 84.30
N GLN A 364 58.55 32.99 85.41
CA GLN A 364 60.01 33.11 85.43
C GLN A 364 60.69 32.13 86.37
N PHE A 365 61.93 31.78 86.01
CA PHE A 365 62.85 31.02 86.83
C PHE A 365 64.21 31.69 86.90
N TYR A 366 64.95 31.40 87.97
CA TYR A 366 66.37 31.75 88.06
C TYR A 366 67.19 30.56 87.58
N ALA A 367 68.23 30.82 86.77
CA ALA A 367 69.20 29.80 86.40
C ALA A 367 70.62 30.39 86.35
N ALA A 368 71.57 29.69 86.95
CA ALA A 368 72.96 30.11 87.04
C ALA A 368 73.90 28.91 87.15
N SER A 369 75.18 29.14 86.86
CA SER A 369 76.27 28.27 87.32
C SER A 369 76.94 28.89 88.54
N LYS A 370 77.49 28.08 89.44
CA LYS A 370 78.21 28.54 90.63
C LYS A 370 79.59 27.91 90.69
N THR A 371 80.62 28.71 90.92
CA THR A 371 82.00 28.25 91.08
C THR A 371 82.25 27.65 92.46
N GLU A 372 83.38 26.97 92.64
CA GLU A 372 83.87 26.46 93.94
C GLU A 372 83.88 27.54 95.04
N GLY A 373 84.23 28.79 94.70
CA GLY A 373 84.27 29.94 95.62
C GLY A 373 82.89 30.53 95.93
N GLY A 374 81.86 30.09 95.22
CA GLY A 374 80.48 30.49 95.40
C GLY A 374 80.02 31.67 94.55
N ASP A 375 80.85 32.14 93.64
CA ASP A 375 80.51 33.19 92.69
C ASP A 375 79.55 32.70 91.61
N ILE A 376 78.66 33.59 91.17
CA ILE A 376 77.72 33.32 90.08
C ILE A 376 78.42 33.43 88.73
N GLY A 377 78.52 32.31 88.03
CA GLY A 377 79.01 32.22 86.65
C GLY A 377 77.90 32.43 85.63
N ARG A 378 78.31 32.71 84.38
CA ARG A 378 77.41 32.97 83.24
C ARG A 378 77.52 31.92 82.15
N TYR A 379 77.91 30.70 82.51
CA TYR A 379 78.10 29.60 81.57
C TYR A 379 76.78 29.06 81.02
N PRO A 380 76.78 28.39 79.85
CA PRO A 380 75.56 27.84 79.26
C PRO A 380 74.99 26.69 80.09
N VAL A 381 73.67 26.63 80.19
CA VAL A 381 72.95 25.62 80.99
C VAL A 381 71.72 25.12 80.22
N ALA A 382 71.33 23.89 80.49
CA ALA A 382 70.04 23.33 80.11
C ALA A 382 69.15 23.31 81.33
N TRP A 383 67.85 23.41 81.12
CA TRP A 383 66.89 23.43 82.19
C TRP A 383 65.63 22.69 81.79
N TRP A 384 64.96 22.17 82.81
CA TRP A 384 63.65 21.56 82.72
C TRP A 384 62.82 22.02 83.90
N ALA A 385 61.56 22.31 83.66
CA ALA A 385 60.63 22.77 84.67
C ALA A 385 59.30 22.02 84.56
N ILE A 386 58.72 21.70 85.71
CA ILE A 386 57.43 21.06 85.83
C ILE A 386 56.50 21.93 86.67
N GLY A 387 55.24 22.01 86.28
CA GLY A 387 54.21 22.80 86.96
C GLY A 387 52.84 22.53 86.39
N ARG A 388 51.85 23.33 86.77
CA ARG A 388 50.49 23.30 86.20
C ARG A 388 49.96 24.69 86.03
#